data_AF-A0A7W0L4U8-F1
#
_entry.id   AF-A0A7W0L4U8-F1
#
_cell.length_a   1.000
_cell.length_b   1.000
_cell.length_c   1.000
_cell.angle_alpha   90.00
_cell.angle_beta   90.00
_cell.angle_gamma   90.00
#
_symmetry.space_group_name_H-M   'P 1'
#
loop_
_entity.id
_entity.type
_entity.pdbx_description
1 polymer ?
#
loop_
_entity_poly.entity_id
_entity_poly.type
_entity_poly.pdbx_seq_one_letter_code
_entity_poly.pdbx_strand_id
1 'polypeptide(L)'
;MKVRVGARIAASLAAMLVAGSVTVIPAAASPNGVLISEFRFRGPVGGSDEFVELLNTSSVSVDISGYKLEGCNASNTRSVRTTVPSGVVLEPGNHYLFTNSSSSGGPYSGDVPGDQTYATGFTDTGGVRVVTSGDALIDAAGSSGGSPGPVDCREGDGTTIPATNSDTSLRRVGNETQDSDNNAADFETISPSDPENLSGDTGGGEPTITKIHDIQGDGSRSPLVGQTVTIEGVVVGHDDEDGFNFDRNFAEDRGLFVQEELADYDNDQDTSEGAFVGFVEDVLDYP
;
A
#
# COMPACT_ATOMS: atom_id res chain seq x y z
N MET A 1 -79.04 29.56 -35.39
CA MET A 1 -79.37 28.85 -34.14
C MET A 1 -78.47 27.62 -34.04
N LYS A 2 -77.59 27.60 -33.02
CA LYS A 2 -76.97 26.44 -32.32
C LYS A 2 -76.34 25.29 -33.17
N VAL A 3 -74.99 25.10 -33.17
CA VAL A 3 -74.18 24.26 -32.21
C VAL A 3 -74.30 22.76 -32.56
N ARG A 4 -73.30 21.84 -32.62
CA ARG A 4 -71.87 21.68 -32.24
C ARG A 4 -71.31 20.45 -33.02
N VAL A 5 -70.06 20.46 -33.52
CA VAL A 5 -68.80 19.91 -32.93
C VAL A 5 -68.73 18.37 -32.82
N GLY A 6 -67.70 17.81 -33.44
CA GLY A 6 -67.06 16.54 -33.07
C GLY A 6 -65.56 16.64 -33.36
N ALA A 7 -64.80 17.26 -32.45
CA ALA A 7 -63.35 17.43 -32.55
C ALA A 7 -62.62 16.18 -32.03
N ARG A 8 -61.60 15.73 -32.79
CA ARG A 8 -60.63 14.73 -32.36
C ARG A 8 -59.57 15.41 -31.50
N ILE A 9 -59.34 14.91 -30.28
CA ILE A 9 -58.22 15.31 -29.44
C ILE A 9 -57.23 14.14 -29.43
N ALA A 10 -56.06 14.34 -30.03
CA ALA A 10 -54.87 13.55 -29.76
C ALA A 10 -54.04 14.35 -28.76
N ALA A 11 -53.84 13.80 -27.56
CA ALA A 11 -52.97 14.37 -26.56
C ALA A 11 -51.54 13.86 -26.79
N SER A 12 -50.61 14.76 -27.11
CA SER A 12 -49.18 14.46 -27.14
C SER A 12 -48.58 14.80 -25.78
N LEU A 13 -48.03 13.78 -25.11
CA LEU A 13 -47.25 13.91 -23.88
C LEU A 13 -45.80 14.25 -24.27
N ALA A 14 -45.31 15.44 -23.92
CA ALA A 14 -43.90 15.79 -24.05
C ALA A 14 -43.21 15.58 -22.69
N ALA A 15 -42.36 14.55 -22.59
CA ALA A 15 -41.48 14.35 -21.45
C ALA A 15 -40.25 15.27 -21.60
N MET A 16 -40.13 16.28 -20.74
CA MET A 16 -38.92 17.10 -20.62
C MET A 16 -37.87 16.30 -19.82
N LEU A 17 -36.84 15.82 -20.52
CA LEU A 17 -35.65 15.26 -19.90
C LEU A 17 -34.76 16.44 -19.46
N VAL A 18 -34.76 16.77 -18.17
CA VAL A 18 -33.79 17.72 -17.61
C VAL A 18 -32.50 16.93 -17.36
N ALA A 19 -31.57 17.02 -18.32
CA ALA A 19 -30.20 16.55 -18.11
C ALA A 19 -29.51 17.55 -17.16
N GLY A 20 -29.51 17.25 -15.86
CA GLY A 20 -28.68 17.97 -14.90
C GLY A 20 -27.21 17.71 -15.24
N SER A 21 -26.47 18.77 -15.57
CA SER A 21 -25.02 18.70 -15.67
C SER A 21 -24.47 18.43 -14.27
N VAL A 22 -24.13 17.16 -13.99
CA VAL A 22 -23.28 16.83 -12.84
C VAL A 22 -21.90 17.37 -13.17
N THR A 23 -21.56 18.53 -12.62
CA THR A 23 -20.17 18.94 -12.55
C THR A 23 -19.47 17.99 -11.60
N VAL A 24 -18.75 17.01 -12.15
CA VAL A 24 -17.74 16.28 -11.38
C VAL A 24 -16.67 17.32 -11.04
N ILE A 25 -16.68 17.78 -9.79
CA ILE A 25 -15.54 18.53 -9.25
C ILE A 25 -14.39 17.51 -9.27
N PRO A 26 -13.21 17.81 -9.85
CA PRO A 26 -12.08 16.91 -9.68
C PRO A 26 -11.89 16.74 -8.17
N ALA A 27 -11.87 15.50 -7.70
CA ALA A 27 -11.38 15.22 -6.37
C ALA A 27 -9.99 15.86 -6.25
N ALA A 28 -9.78 16.70 -5.24
CA ALA A 28 -8.51 17.35 -5.02
C ALA A 28 -7.58 16.38 -4.29
N ALA A 29 -7.01 15.44 -5.03
CA ALA A 29 -5.91 14.61 -4.56
C ALA A 29 -4.77 15.44 -3.95
N SER A 30 -3.96 14.80 -3.11
CA SER A 30 -2.76 15.33 -2.48
C SER A 30 -2.01 16.30 -3.38
N PRO A 31 -1.61 17.49 -2.87
CA PRO A 31 -1.05 18.55 -3.68
C PRO A 31 0.31 18.20 -4.30
N ASN A 32 0.99 17.16 -3.82
CA ASN A 32 2.29 16.70 -4.30
C ASN A 32 2.38 15.17 -4.48
N GLY A 33 1.27 14.45 -4.34
CA GLY A 33 1.21 12.98 -4.47
C GLY A 33 1.65 12.21 -3.22
N VAL A 34 2.11 12.87 -2.16
CA VAL A 34 2.30 12.20 -0.87
C VAL A 34 0.96 12.08 -0.17
N LEU A 35 0.56 10.87 0.20
CA LEU A 35 -0.70 10.59 0.88
C LEU A 35 -0.47 9.67 2.08
N ILE A 36 -1.47 9.52 2.95
CA ILE A 36 -1.58 8.52 4.00
C ILE A 36 -2.14 7.25 3.35
N SER A 37 -1.29 6.25 3.12
CA SER A 37 -1.65 4.99 2.43
C SER A 37 -2.33 4.02 3.39
N GLU A 38 -1.79 3.83 4.59
CA GLU A 38 -2.34 2.93 5.59
C GLU A 38 -2.24 3.54 7.00
N PHE A 39 -3.23 3.27 7.85
CA PHE A 39 -3.12 3.61 9.26
C PHE A 39 -3.91 2.68 10.18
N ARG A 40 -3.46 2.62 11.42
CA ARG A 40 -4.14 1.94 12.52
C ARG A 40 -3.94 2.72 13.81
N PHE A 41 -5.03 3.03 14.51
CA PHE A 41 -4.97 3.76 15.79
C PHE A 41 -4.99 2.83 17.02
N ARG A 42 -4.91 1.52 16.81
CA ARG A 42 -4.93 0.51 17.89
C ARG A 42 -4.83 -0.89 17.30
N GLY A 43 -4.08 -1.76 17.96
CA GLY A 43 -3.68 -3.06 17.43
C GLY A 43 -3.73 -4.19 18.46
N PRO A 44 -3.13 -5.36 18.13
CA PRO A 44 -3.11 -6.54 18.98
C PRO A 44 -2.67 -6.29 20.43
N VAL A 45 -1.68 -5.44 20.66
CA VAL A 45 -1.12 -5.23 22.01
C VAL A 45 -1.71 -4.03 22.75
N GLY A 46 -2.60 -3.26 22.11
CA GLY A 46 -3.50 -2.33 22.77
C GLY A 46 -3.76 -1.01 22.06
N GLY A 47 -4.22 -0.02 22.82
CA GLY A 47 -4.65 1.30 22.33
C GLY A 47 -3.52 2.24 21.91
N SER A 48 -2.26 1.84 22.05
CA SER A 48 -1.10 2.57 21.52
C SER A 48 -0.31 1.75 20.52
N ASP A 49 -0.86 0.62 20.09
CA ASP A 49 -0.31 -0.21 19.02
C ASP A 49 -0.77 0.37 17.68
N GLU A 50 -0.10 1.47 17.31
CA GLU A 50 -0.51 2.37 16.25
C GLU A 50 0.59 2.58 15.23
N PHE A 51 0.16 2.79 13.99
CA PHE A 51 1.03 3.29 12.94
C PHE A 51 0.26 4.19 11.98
N VAL A 52 1.01 5.01 11.25
CA VAL A 52 0.55 5.79 10.11
C VAL A 52 1.63 5.67 9.05
N GLU A 53 1.25 5.32 7.85
CA GLU A 53 2.14 5.16 6.71
C GLU A 53 1.84 6.24 5.67
N LEU A 54 2.90 6.76 5.06
CA LEU A 54 2.80 7.60 3.88
C LEU A 54 3.26 6.84 2.65
N LEU A 55 2.71 7.19 1.48
CA LEU A 55 3.16 6.76 0.17
C LEU A 55 3.36 7.98 -0.74
N ASN A 56 4.45 8.00 -1.52
CA ASN A 56 4.59 8.93 -2.64
C ASN A 56 4.05 8.32 -3.93
N THR A 57 2.83 8.71 -4.31
CA THR A 57 2.17 8.26 -5.55
C THR A 57 2.59 9.06 -6.80
N SER A 58 3.41 10.10 -6.62
CA SER A 58 3.85 10.92 -7.75
C SER A 58 4.97 10.23 -8.54
N SER A 59 5.26 10.75 -9.74
CA SER A 59 6.38 10.28 -10.57
C SER A 59 7.71 11.02 -10.30
N VAL A 60 7.78 11.78 -9.21
CA VAL A 60 8.97 12.55 -8.82
C VAL A 60 9.30 12.33 -7.34
N SER A 61 10.57 12.50 -6.98
CA SER A 61 10.96 12.47 -5.58
C SER A 61 10.42 13.68 -4.81
N VAL A 62 10.00 13.46 -3.57
CA VAL A 62 9.44 14.49 -2.68
C VAL A 62 10.26 14.57 -1.41
N ASP A 63 10.88 15.72 -1.17
CA ASP A 63 11.51 16.03 0.12
C ASP A 63 10.44 16.28 1.18
N ILE A 64 10.34 15.35 2.14
CA ILE A 64 9.41 15.41 3.26
C ILE A 64 10.07 15.92 4.55
N SER A 65 11.28 16.47 4.46
CA SER A 65 11.99 17.06 5.59
C SER A 65 11.14 18.08 6.33
N GLY A 66 10.97 17.88 7.64
CA GLY A 66 10.18 18.78 8.47
C GLY A 66 8.67 18.68 8.28
N TYR A 67 8.17 17.71 7.50
CA TYR A 67 6.74 17.38 7.52
C TYR A 67 6.35 16.97 8.92
N LYS A 68 5.11 17.25 9.31
CA LYS A 68 4.59 16.96 10.64
C LYS A 68 3.41 16.02 10.54
N LEU A 69 3.48 14.96 11.34
CA LEU A 69 2.34 14.12 11.66
C LEU A 69 1.56 14.81 12.77
N GLU A 70 0.30 15.14 12.52
CA GLU A 70 -0.59 15.79 13.48
C GLU A 70 -1.82 14.91 13.72
N GLY A 71 -2.37 14.99 14.93
CA GLY A 71 -3.61 14.32 15.28
C GLY A 71 -4.66 15.27 15.83
N CYS A 72 -5.92 14.99 15.51
CA CYS A 72 -7.09 15.66 16.05
C CYS A 72 -7.87 14.70 16.96
N ASN A 73 -8.43 15.20 18.06
CA ASN A 73 -9.45 14.46 18.81
C ASN A 73 -10.87 14.69 18.22
N ALA A 74 -11.88 14.06 18.81
CA ALA A 74 -13.29 14.21 18.40
C ALA A 74 -13.85 15.65 18.48
N SER A 75 -13.20 16.52 19.25
CA SER A 75 -13.52 17.95 19.38
C SER A 75 -12.65 18.83 18.48
N ASN A 76 -11.97 18.22 17.50
CA ASN A 76 -11.06 18.89 16.56
C ASN A 76 -9.87 19.62 17.21
N THR A 77 -9.48 19.22 18.42
CA THR A 77 -8.25 19.74 19.05
C THR A 77 -7.05 19.08 18.42
N ARG A 78 -6.19 19.89 17.79
CA ARG A 78 -5.02 19.45 17.04
C ARG A 78 -3.75 19.47 17.87
N SER A 79 -2.86 18.50 17.64
CA SER A 79 -1.51 18.50 18.20
C SER A 79 -0.52 17.75 17.29
N VAL A 80 0.74 18.19 17.29
CA VAL A 80 1.83 17.49 16.60
C VAL A 80 2.16 16.21 17.35
N ARG A 81 2.28 15.09 16.62
CA ARG A 81 2.72 13.79 17.15
C ARG A 81 4.23 13.63 17.01
N THR A 82 4.74 13.96 15.83
CA THR A 82 6.17 13.95 15.52
C THR A 82 6.46 14.80 14.28
N THR A 83 7.74 14.98 13.97
CA THR A 83 8.24 15.71 12.81
C THR A 83 9.26 14.84 12.10
N VAL A 84 9.17 14.78 10.78
CA VAL A 84 10.11 14.07 9.92
C VAL A 84 11.48 14.75 10.02
N PRO A 85 12.57 14.00 10.30
CA PRO A 85 13.93 14.55 10.34
C PRO A 85 14.35 15.21 9.02
N SER A 86 15.39 16.03 9.06
CA SER A 86 15.97 16.62 7.85
C SER A 86 16.65 15.56 6.99
N GLY A 87 16.54 15.70 5.67
CA GLY A 87 17.21 14.85 4.68
C GLY A 87 16.39 13.64 4.24
N VAL A 88 15.11 13.55 4.63
CA VAL A 88 14.22 12.45 4.22
C VAL A 88 13.55 12.81 2.90
N VAL A 89 13.80 11.98 1.89
CA VAL A 89 13.22 12.10 0.55
C VAL A 89 12.47 10.81 0.25
N LEU A 90 11.20 10.94 -0.19
CA LEU A 90 10.43 9.82 -0.72
C LEU A 90 10.58 9.76 -2.23
N GLU A 91 11.19 8.70 -2.73
CA GLU A 91 11.17 8.38 -4.17
C GLU A 91 9.76 7.95 -4.61
N PRO A 92 9.44 7.98 -5.92
CA PRO A 92 8.19 7.45 -6.44
C PRO A 92 7.94 6.02 -5.97
N GLY A 93 6.76 5.76 -5.40
CA GLY A 93 6.37 4.44 -4.90
C GLY A 93 6.93 4.07 -3.53
N ASN A 94 7.77 4.91 -2.91
CA ASN A 94 8.30 4.62 -1.58
C ASN A 94 7.36 5.08 -0.46
N HIS A 95 7.52 4.41 0.69
CA HIS A 95 6.75 4.66 1.89
C HIS A 95 7.55 5.32 3.01
N TYR A 96 6.82 5.81 4.02
CA TYR A 96 7.40 6.29 5.27
C TYR A 96 6.51 5.90 6.45
N LEU A 97 7.05 5.12 7.38
CA LEU A 97 6.28 4.55 8.47
C LEU A 97 6.49 5.29 9.79
N PHE A 98 5.40 5.82 10.34
CA PHE A 98 5.37 6.33 11.71
C PHE A 98 4.81 5.28 12.66
N THR A 99 5.52 4.97 13.75
CA THR A 99 5.05 4.00 14.76
C THR A 99 4.96 4.61 16.16
N ASN A 100 3.97 4.18 16.95
CA ASN A 100 3.85 4.62 18.32
C ASN A 100 4.76 3.80 19.25
N SER A 101 5.55 4.51 20.05
CA SER A 101 6.54 3.96 20.99
C SER A 101 6.06 3.93 22.45
N SER A 102 4.83 4.35 22.72
CA SER A 102 4.26 4.38 24.07
C SER A 102 4.12 2.97 24.64
N SER A 103 4.79 2.73 25.78
CA SER A 103 4.60 1.49 26.55
C SER A 103 3.25 1.43 27.27
N SER A 104 2.60 2.58 27.47
CA SER A 104 1.24 2.64 28.01
C SER A 104 0.25 2.40 26.89
N GLY A 105 -0.56 1.35 26.99
CA GLY A 105 -1.47 0.94 25.92
C GLY A 105 -0.85 0.00 24.88
N GLY A 106 0.37 -0.49 25.11
CA GLY A 106 1.11 -1.38 24.20
C GLY A 106 1.75 -0.59 23.05
N PRO A 107 3.07 -0.67 22.81
CA PRO A 107 3.69 -0.01 21.67
C PRO A 107 3.27 -0.69 20.36
N TYR A 108 3.61 -0.09 19.22
CA TYR A 108 3.51 -0.75 17.92
C TYR A 108 4.15 -2.14 17.97
N SER A 109 3.40 -3.16 17.50
CA SER A 109 3.83 -4.56 17.55
C SER A 109 3.93 -5.23 16.19
N GLY A 110 3.92 -4.47 15.09
CA GLY A 110 4.17 -5.04 13.76
C GLY A 110 5.65 -5.34 13.53
N ASP A 111 5.92 -6.15 12.52
CA ASP A 111 7.27 -6.62 12.21
C ASP A 111 8.11 -5.57 11.45
N VAL A 112 7.47 -4.64 10.74
CA VAL A 112 8.15 -3.56 10.02
C VAL A 112 8.60 -2.46 10.97
N PRO A 113 9.90 -2.15 11.06
CA PRO A 113 10.37 -1.07 11.91
C PRO A 113 9.91 0.29 11.36
N GLY A 114 9.39 1.14 12.25
CA GLY A 114 9.03 2.51 11.89
C GLY A 114 10.26 3.37 11.60
N ASP A 115 10.18 4.20 10.55
CA ASP A 115 11.17 5.20 10.19
C ASP A 115 11.24 6.35 11.21
N GLN A 116 10.09 6.66 11.82
CA GLN A 116 9.99 7.67 12.87
C GLN A 116 8.99 7.27 13.94
N THR A 117 9.33 7.59 15.19
CA THR A 117 8.45 7.29 16.32
C THR A 117 7.68 8.50 16.81
N TYR A 118 6.54 8.23 17.43
CA TYR A 118 5.78 9.18 18.25
C TYR A 118 5.34 8.50 19.55
N ALA A 119 4.81 9.28 20.51
CA ALA A 119 4.43 8.76 21.82
C ALA A 119 3.01 9.14 22.25
N THR A 120 2.42 10.18 21.66
CA THR A 120 1.03 10.54 21.93
C THR A 120 0.15 9.94 20.84
N GLY A 121 -0.72 9.02 21.22
CA GLY A 121 -1.54 8.30 20.26
C GLY A 121 -2.73 9.07 19.70
N PHE A 122 -3.48 8.38 18.84
CA PHE A 122 -4.70 8.85 18.23
C PHE A 122 -5.91 8.28 18.98
N THR A 123 -7.07 8.91 18.82
CA THR A 123 -8.31 8.42 19.43
C THR A 123 -9.16 7.78 18.35
N ASP A 124 -9.95 6.75 18.68
CA ASP A 124 -10.88 6.05 17.76
C ASP A 124 -11.92 6.98 17.11
N THR A 125 -12.15 8.13 17.74
CA THR A 125 -13.05 9.21 17.28
C THR A 125 -12.31 10.45 16.78
N GLY A 126 -11.00 10.33 16.61
CA GLY A 126 -10.10 11.38 16.14
C GLY A 126 -9.70 11.16 14.69
N GLY A 127 -8.63 11.82 14.28
CA GLY A 127 -8.06 11.68 12.95
C GLY A 127 -6.59 12.04 12.91
N VAL A 128 -5.95 11.68 11.81
CA VAL A 128 -4.58 12.00 11.46
C VAL A 128 -4.56 12.98 10.31
N ARG A 129 -3.54 13.84 10.28
CA ARG A 129 -3.19 14.61 9.09
C ARG A 129 -1.69 14.80 8.97
N VAL A 130 -1.25 15.03 7.75
CA VAL A 130 0.13 15.36 7.42
C VAL A 130 0.16 16.78 6.91
N VAL A 131 1.11 17.56 7.41
CA VAL A 131 1.38 18.90 6.90
C VAL A 131 2.84 19.09 6.56
N THR A 132 3.11 19.98 5.62
CA THR A 132 4.46 20.47 5.35
C THR A 132 5.06 21.17 6.58
N SER A 133 6.36 21.46 6.53
CA SER A 133 7.04 22.30 7.53
C SER A 133 6.46 23.71 7.67
N GLY A 134 5.76 24.19 6.63
CA GLY A 134 5.04 25.47 6.60
C GLY A 134 3.55 25.37 6.90
N ASP A 135 3.08 24.28 7.52
CA ASP A 135 1.69 24.04 7.94
C ASP A 135 0.66 23.86 6.81
N ALA A 136 1.08 23.81 5.54
CA ALA A 136 0.21 23.45 4.42
C ALA A 136 -0.22 21.98 4.53
N LEU A 137 -1.53 21.72 4.41
CA LEU A 137 -2.10 20.36 4.44
C LEU A 137 -1.62 19.55 3.22
N ILE A 138 -1.23 18.31 3.48
CA ILE A 138 -0.87 17.33 2.46
C ILE A 138 -2.01 16.32 2.30
N ASP A 139 -2.41 15.69 3.41
CA ASP A 139 -3.46 14.68 3.44
C ASP A 139 -4.03 14.57 4.87
N ALA A 140 -5.28 14.11 5.01
CA ALA A 140 -5.93 13.78 6.26
C ALA A 140 -6.85 12.55 6.19
N ALA A 141 -6.78 11.71 7.22
CA ALA A 141 -7.67 10.56 7.39
C ALA A 141 -8.24 10.49 8.81
N GLY A 142 -9.55 10.35 8.97
CA GLY A 142 -10.12 10.37 10.32
C GLY A 142 -11.53 9.86 10.46
N SER A 143 -11.97 9.81 11.71
CA SER A 143 -13.25 9.23 12.11
C SER A 143 -14.43 10.03 11.57
N SER A 144 -15.47 9.31 11.15
CA SER A 144 -16.80 9.88 10.93
C SER A 144 -17.54 10.23 12.23
N GLY A 145 -17.01 9.81 13.39
CA GLY A 145 -17.58 10.07 14.71
C GLY A 145 -17.27 11.46 15.30
N GLY A 146 -18.08 11.87 16.28
CA GLY A 146 -17.92 13.11 17.05
C GLY A 146 -18.83 14.27 16.60
N SER A 147 -18.87 15.34 17.40
CA SER A 147 -19.53 16.61 17.03
C SER A 147 -18.68 17.78 17.54
N PRO A 148 -18.02 18.56 16.66
CA PRO A 148 -18.13 18.53 15.19
C PRO A 148 -17.44 17.32 14.52
N GLY A 149 -16.65 16.53 15.26
CA GLY A 149 -15.76 15.51 14.71
C GLY A 149 -14.38 16.10 14.37
N PRO A 150 -13.40 15.28 13.98
CA PRO A 150 -12.03 15.70 13.65
C PRO A 150 -11.96 16.33 12.25
N VAL A 151 -12.75 17.38 11.99
CA VAL A 151 -12.94 17.98 10.66
C VAL A 151 -11.66 18.50 9.99
N ASP A 152 -10.61 18.78 10.76
CA ASP A 152 -9.30 19.19 10.22
C ASP A 152 -8.35 18.01 9.96
N CYS A 153 -8.71 16.82 10.42
CA CYS A 153 -7.95 15.59 10.28
C CYS A 153 -8.79 14.48 9.65
N ARG A 154 -9.68 14.84 8.72
CA ARG A 154 -10.38 13.89 7.85
C ARG A 154 -10.75 14.57 6.54
N GLU A 155 -10.93 13.77 5.50
CA GLU A 155 -11.49 14.21 4.23
C GLU A 155 -12.95 13.76 4.12
N GLY A 156 -13.78 14.63 3.56
CA GLY A 156 -15.22 14.42 3.51
C GLY A 156 -15.85 14.15 4.89
N ASP A 157 -16.68 13.13 4.94
CA ASP A 157 -17.38 12.71 6.17
C ASP A 157 -16.50 11.83 7.09
N GLY A 158 -15.26 11.52 6.69
CA GLY A 158 -14.38 10.57 7.39
C GLY A 158 -14.75 9.11 7.14
N THR A 159 -14.07 8.21 7.84
CA THR A 159 -14.27 6.75 7.75
C THR A 159 -14.55 6.13 9.13
N THR A 160 -14.96 4.87 9.16
CA THR A 160 -15.18 4.14 10.42
C THR A 160 -13.86 3.53 10.88
N ILE A 161 -13.31 4.04 11.99
CA ILE A 161 -12.05 3.54 12.55
C ILE A 161 -12.32 2.28 13.41
N PRO A 162 -11.57 1.17 13.21
CA PRO A 162 -11.68 -0.02 14.05
C PRO A 162 -11.52 0.27 15.55
N ALA A 163 -12.47 -0.23 16.36
CA ALA A 163 -12.53 -0.05 17.81
C ALA A 163 -12.31 -1.36 18.63
N THR A 164 -11.88 -2.46 17.98
CA THR A 164 -11.36 -3.70 18.62
C THR A 164 -9.84 -3.88 18.52
N ASN A 165 -9.18 -4.42 19.56
CA ASN A 165 -7.72 -4.61 19.57
C ASN A 165 -7.40 -5.85 18.71
N SER A 166 -7.30 -5.64 17.41
CA SER A 166 -7.01 -6.66 16.41
C SER A 166 -5.98 -6.12 15.42
N ASP A 167 -5.31 -7.01 14.71
CA ASP A 167 -4.41 -6.63 13.62
C ASP A 167 -5.23 -6.22 12.39
N THR A 168 -5.73 -5.00 12.44
CA THR A 168 -6.69 -4.48 11.47
C THR A 168 -6.43 -2.99 11.27
N SER A 169 -6.14 -2.63 10.04
CA SER A 169 -5.83 -1.26 9.62
C SER A 169 -6.85 -0.77 8.59
N LEU A 170 -6.76 0.52 8.27
CA LEU A 170 -7.43 1.14 7.14
C LEU A 170 -6.38 1.46 6.09
N ARG A 171 -6.51 0.85 4.90
CA ARG A 171 -5.62 1.06 3.77
C ARG A 171 -6.38 1.72 2.62
N ARG A 172 -5.71 2.62 1.88
CA ARG A 172 -6.27 3.19 0.67
C ARG A 172 -6.50 2.11 -0.38
N VAL A 173 -7.65 2.15 -1.05
CA VAL A 173 -7.99 1.24 -2.14
C VAL A 173 -7.21 1.58 -3.41
N GLY A 174 -7.26 0.71 -4.41
CA GLY A 174 -6.58 0.94 -5.69
C GLY A 174 -5.07 0.84 -5.55
N ASN A 175 -4.59 -0.18 -4.83
CA ASN A 175 -3.18 -0.37 -4.46
C ASN A 175 -2.65 0.90 -3.78
N GLU A 176 -3.34 1.36 -2.74
CA GLU A 176 -2.94 2.50 -1.90
C GLU A 176 -2.98 3.88 -2.56
N THR A 177 -3.37 3.96 -3.84
CA THR A 177 -3.28 5.21 -4.61
C THR A 177 -4.57 6.00 -4.70
N GLN A 178 -5.72 5.46 -4.29
CA GLN A 178 -6.99 6.17 -4.45
C GLN A 178 -7.10 7.33 -3.45
N ASP A 179 -7.13 8.54 -4.01
CA ASP A 179 -7.33 9.78 -3.26
C ASP A 179 -8.41 10.62 -3.94
N SER A 180 -9.62 10.57 -3.37
CA SER A 180 -10.80 11.24 -3.89
C SER A 180 -11.29 12.39 -2.98
N ASP A 181 -10.47 12.86 -2.03
CA ASP A 181 -10.87 13.72 -0.90
C ASP A 181 -12.06 13.14 -0.10
N ASN A 182 -12.18 11.82 -0.04
CA ASN A 182 -13.29 11.19 0.65
C ASN A 182 -12.84 9.91 1.32
N ASN A 183 -12.47 10.00 2.61
CA ASN A 183 -11.96 8.85 3.34
C ASN A 183 -12.92 7.64 3.35
N ALA A 184 -14.24 7.84 3.22
CA ALA A 184 -15.20 6.75 3.14
C ALA A 184 -15.18 5.99 1.80
N ALA A 185 -14.75 6.65 0.72
CA ALA A 185 -14.59 6.05 -0.60
C ALA A 185 -13.17 5.51 -0.82
N ASP A 186 -12.20 6.07 -0.10
CA ASP A 186 -10.78 5.83 -0.34
C ASP A 186 -10.20 4.74 0.55
N PHE A 187 -10.74 4.49 1.75
CA PHE A 187 -10.19 3.49 2.67
C PHE A 187 -11.04 2.22 2.75
N GLU A 188 -10.36 1.08 2.72
CA GLU A 188 -10.89 -0.23 3.09
C GLU A 188 -10.22 -0.77 4.34
N THR A 189 -10.88 -1.70 5.02
CA THR A 189 -10.32 -2.40 6.17
C THR A 189 -9.61 -3.66 5.71
N ILE A 190 -8.36 -3.86 6.15
CA ILE A 190 -7.58 -5.06 5.86
C ILE A 190 -7.12 -5.76 7.15
N SER A 191 -6.82 -7.05 7.05
CA SER A 191 -6.31 -7.87 8.15
C SER A 191 -5.59 -9.10 7.60
N PRO A 192 -4.33 -9.39 8.00
CA PRO A 192 -3.48 -8.56 8.86
C PRO A 192 -3.17 -7.18 8.24
N SER A 193 -2.64 -6.26 9.05
CA SER A 193 -2.10 -4.99 8.51
C SER A 193 -0.81 -5.29 7.75
N ASP A 194 -0.47 -4.51 6.73
CA ASP A 194 0.72 -4.74 5.89
C ASP A 194 1.53 -3.47 5.61
N PRO A 195 1.99 -2.77 6.66
CA PRO A 195 2.73 -1.52 6.47
C PRO A 195 4.12 -1.76 5.87
N GLU A 196 4.61 -0.77 5.14
CA GLU A 196 5.91 -0.65 4.50
C GLU A 196 6.64 0.58 5.04
N ASN A 197 7.97 0.50 5.14
CA ASN A 197 8.83 1.61 5.56
C ASN A 197 9.71 2.11 4.41
N LEU A 198 10.55 3.11 4.69
CA LEU A 198 11.43 3.71 3.69
C LEU A 198 12.47 2.73 3.11
N SER A 199 12.80 1.65 3.83
CA SER A 199 13.72 0.62 3.34
C SER A 199 13.09 -0.40 2.40
N GLY A 200 11.77 -0.36 2.17
CA GLY A 200 11.05 -1.38 1.41
C GLY A 200 10.95 -2.73 2.14
N ASP A 201 11.11 -2.70 3.48
CA ASP A 201 10.89 -3.88 4.31
C ASP A 201 9.38 -4.10 4.44
N THR A 202 8.90 -5.23 3.91
CA THR A 202 7.48 -5.63 3.95
C THR A 202 7.15 -6.45 5.21
N GLY A 203 8.08 -6.56 6.17
CA GLY A 203 7.81 -7.18 7.47
C GLY A 203 7.82 -8.70 7.45
N GLY A 204 7.91 -9.30 6.27
CA GLY A 204 8.49 -10.63 6.14
C GLY A 204 10.00 -10.45 6.16
N GLY A 205 10.64 -10.65 7.32
CA GLY A 205 12.10 -10.56 7.42
C GLY A 205 12.77 -11.29 6.25
N GLU A 206 13.91 -10.76 5.77
CA GLU A 206 14.62 -11.20 4.56
C GLU A 206 14.25 -12.63 4.15
N PRO A 207 13.70 -12.84 2.93
CA PRO A 207 13.24 -14.16 2.53
C PRO A 207 14.36 -15.14 2.80
N THR A 208 14.05 -16.23 3.52
CA THR A 208 15.08 -17.21 3.85
C THR A 208 15.64 -17.76 2.54
N ILE A 209 16.87 -17.35 2.21
CA ILE A 209 17.55 -17.77 1.00
C ILE A 209 17.86 -19.26 1.14
N THR A 210 17.32 -20.04 0.21
CA THR A 210 17.59 -21.45 0.08
C THR A 210 18.75 -21.61 -0.87
N LYS A 211 19.83 -22.23 -0.41
CA LYS A 211 20.98 -22.52 -1.26
C LYS A 211 20.60 -23.48 -2.37
N ILE A 212 21.16 -23.29 -3.56
CA ILE A 212 20.80 -24.07 -4.74
C ILE A 212 21.10 -25.56 -4.54
N HIS A 213 22.19 -25.91 -3.86
CA HIS A 213 22.49 -27.31 -3.53
C HIS A 213 21.47 -27.96 -2.59
N ASP A 214 20.80 -27.21 -1.71
CA ASP A 214 19.72 -27.72 -0.86
C ASP A 214 18.42 -27.98 -1.64
N ILE A 215 18.22 -27.28 -2.77
CA ILE A 215 17.05 -27.48 -3.63
C ILE A 215 17.13 -28.83 -4.31
N GLN A 216 18.27 -29.19 -4.90
CA GLN A 216 18.41 -30.52 -5.50
C GLN A 216 18.61 -31.59 -4.43
N GLY A 217 19.45 -31.32 -3.43
CA GLY A 217 19.94 -32.31 -2.47
C GLY A 217 20.82 -33.39 -3.10
N ASP A 218 21.22 -34.37 -2.28
CA ASP A 218 22.06 -35.53 -2.63
C ASP A 218 21.26 -36.71 -3.25
N GLY A 219 19.94 -36.56 -3.32
CA GLY A 219 19.01 -37.59 -3.75
C GLY A 219 18.58 -37.48 -5.21
N SER A 220 17.91 -38.53 -5.72
CA SER A 220 17.34 -38.53 -7.09
C SER A 220 16.08 -37.68 -7.25
N ARG A 221 15.64 -37.00 -6.18
CA ARG A 221 14.52 -36.06 -6.18
C ARG A 221 14.77 -35.01 -5.11
N SER A 222 14.49 -33.75 -5.46
CA SER A 222 14.55 -32.61 -4.55
C SER A 222 13.84 -32.89 -3.21
N PRO A 223 14.45 -32.55 -2.07
CA PRO A 223 13.78 -32.59 -0.77
C PRO A 223 12.71 -31.49 -0.63
N LEU A 224 12.71 -30.49 -1.53
CA LEU A 224 11.86 -29.31 -1.50
C LEU A 224 10.73 -29.34 -2.55
N VAL A 225 10.44 -30.51 -3.13
CA VAL A 225 9.33 -30.66 -4.10
C VAL A 225 8.01 -30.14 -3.51
N GLY A 226 7.39 -29.20 -4.24
CA GLY A 226 6.10 -28.60 -3.88
C GLY A 226 6.19 -27.46 -2.86
N GLN A 227 7.40 -27.07 -2.45
CA GLN A 227 7.64 -25.89 -1.64
C GLN A 227 7.99 -24.70 -2.54
N THR A 228 7.53 -23.51 -2.18
CA THR A 228 8.03 -22.26 -2.73
C THR A 228 9.28 -21.87 -1.95
N VAL A 229 10.37 -21.60 -2.65
CA VAL A 229 11.65 -21.19 -2.06
C VAL A 229 12.14 -19.91 -2.72
N THR A 230 12.95 -19.14 -1.99
CA THR A 230 13.66 -17.98 -2.53
C THR A 230 15.12 -18.37 -2.71
N ILE A 231 15.71 -18.00 -3.83
CA ILE A 231 17.13 -18.21 -4.12
C ILE A 231 17.81 -16.87 -4.38
N GLU A 232 19.09 -16.81 -4.05
CA GLU A 232 20.02 -15.81 -4.54
C GLU A 232 21.06 -16.53 -5.41
N GLY A 233 21.57 -15.88 -6.45
CA GLY A 233 22.53 -16.51 -7.34
C GLY A 233 22.88 -15.68 -8.55
N VAL A 234 23.89 -16.13 -9.29
CA VAL A 234 24.39 -15.49 -10.49
C VAL A 234 23.69 -16.07 -11.72
N VAL A 235 23.04 -15.21 -12.51
CA VAL A 235 22.51 -15.61 -13.82
C VAL A 235 23.67 -15.88 -14.77
N VAL A 236 23.83 -17.13 -15.18
CA VAL A 236 24.91 -17.60 -16.07
C VAL A 236 24.42 -17.91 -17.49
N GLY A 237 23.10 -17.93 -17.69
CA GLY A 237 22.49 -18.12 -18.99
C GLY A 237 21.04 -17.67 -18.97
N HIS A 238 20.56 -17.27 -20.13
CA HIS A 238 19.18 -16.95 -20.38
C HIS A 238 18.74 -17.79 -21.57
N ASP A 239 17.68 -18.56 -21.40
CA ASP A 239 17.00 -19.24 -22.50
C ASP A 239 15.83 -18.36 -22.95
N ASP A 240 16.09 -17.56 -23.97
CA ASP A 240 15.12 -16.72 -24.65
C ASP A 240 14.35 -17.49 -25.73
N GLU A 241 14.48 -18.83 -25.76
CA GLU A 241 13.90 -19.73 -26.75
C GLU A 241 14.60 -19.63 -28.13
N ASP A 242 15.55 -18.71 -28.37
CA ASP A 242 16.13 -18.46 -29.71
C ASP A 242 17.18 -19.52 -30.13
N GLY A 243 16.69 -20.74 -30.41
CA GLY A 243 17.45 -21.81 -31.04
C GLY A 243 17.65 -21.60 -32.55
N PHE A 244 18.84 -21.95 -33.05
CA PHE A 244 19.29 -21.78 -34.45
C PHE A 244 18.45 -22.52 -35.52
N ASN A 245 17.48 -23.36 -35.14
CA ASN A 245 16.57 -24.05 -36.07
C ASN A 245 15.12 -24.01 -35.55
N PHE A 246 14.30 -23.24 -36.27
CA PHE A 246 12.89 -22.92 -36.05
C PHE A 246 11.93 -24.12 -36.08
N ASP A 247 11.77 -24.84 -34.96
CA ASP A 247 10.52 -25.56 -34.64
C ASP A 247 10.36 -25.56 -33.10
N ARG A 248 9.66 -24.56 -32.56
CA ARG A 248 9.45 -24.34 -31.11
C ARG A 248 7.96 -24.41 -30.79
N ASN A 249 7.57 -25.12 -29.74
CA ASN A 249 6.15 -25.28 -29.39
C ASN A 249 5.84 -25.28 -27.88
N PHE A 250 6.78 -24.95 -27.00
CA PHE A 250 6.53 -24.96 -25.55
C PHE A 250 7.13 -23.71 -24.88
N ALA A 251 6.27 -22.74 -24.57
CA ALA A 251 6.65 -21.53 -23.83
C ALA A 251 7.11 -21.85 -22.39
N GLU A 252 6.81 -23.06 -21.93
CA GLU A 252 7.21 -23.65 -20.66
C GLU A 252 8.73 -23.82 -20.50
N ASP A 253 9.49 -23.80 -21.60
CA ASP A 253 10.94 -24.02 -21.60
C ASP A 253 11.76 -22.72 -21.53
N ARG A 254 11.12 -21.54 -21.43
CA ARG A 254 11.80 -20.25 -21.24
C ARG A 254 12.24 -20.09 -19.79
N GLY A 255 13.45 -19.59 -19.57
CA GLY A 255 13.94 -19.41 -18.21
C GLY A 255 15.37 -18.90 -18.08
N LEU A 256 15.84 -18.91 -16.83
CA LEU A 256 17.18 -18.50 -16.44
C LEU A 256 17.98 -19.70 -15.94
N PHE A 257 19.23 -19.80 -16.37
CA PHE A 257 20.22 -20.65 -15.72
C PHE A 257 20.88 -19.82 -14.63
N VAL A 258 20.68 -20.25 -13.38
CA VAL A 258 21.20 -19.59 -12.19
C VAL A 258 22.23 -20.52 -11.56
N GLN A 259 23.36 -19.94 -11.15
CA GLN A 259 24.44 -20.62 -10.45
C GLN A 259 24.58 -20.01 -9.06
N GLU A 260 24.91 -20.84 -8.07
CA GLU A 260 25.13 -20.40 -6.69
C GLU A 260 26.25 -19.35 -6.63
N GLU A 261 26.26 -18.54 -5.58
CA GLU A 261 27.38 -17.64 -5.36
C GLU A 261 28.62 -18.42 -4.90
N LEU A 262 29.81 -18.05 -5.41
CA LEU A 262 31.07 -18.72 -5.02
C LEU A 262 31.31 -18.73 -3.50
N ALA A 263 30.72 -17.79 -2.76
CA ALA A 263 30.82 -17.73 -1.31
C ALA A 263 30.03 -18.87 -0.61
N ASP A 264 28.98 -19.37 -1.26
CA ASP A 264 28.03 -20.32 -0.70
C ASP A 264 28.13 -21.73 -1.27
N TYR A 265 28.97 -21.94 -2.30
CA TYR A 265 29.29 -23.26 -2.84
C TYR A 265 29.63 -24.27 -1.74
N ASP A 266 28.95 -25.41 -1.80
CA ASP A 266 29.39 -26.60 -1.10
C ASP A 266 30.53 -27.29 -1.88
N ASN A 267 31.12 -28.33 -1.30
CA ASN A 267 32.12 -29.17 -1.98
C ASN A 267 31.61 -30.60 -2.17
N ASP A 268 30.29 -30.78 -2.06
CA ASP A 268 29.65 -32.06 -2.27
C ASP A 268 29.53 -32.32 -3.77
N GLN A 269 29.90 -33.53 -4.20
CA GLN A 269 29.81 -33.92 -5.61
C GLN A 269 28.45 -34.54 -5.93
N ASP A 270 27.66 -34.85 -4.90
CA ASP A 270 26.34 -35.44 -5.04
C ASP A 270 25.22 -34.37 -5.13
N THR A 271 25.54 -33.08 -4.88
CA THR A 271 24.63 -31.93 -5.03
C THR A 271 24.94 -31.13 -6.31
N SER A 272 24.13 -30.10 -6.60
CA SER A 272 24.32 -29.20 -7.76
C SER A 272 24.29 -27.75 -7.31
N GLU A 273 25.22 -26.95 -7.85
CA GLU A 273 25.24 -25.49 -7.68
C GLU A 273 24.51 -24.76 -8.81
N GLY A 274 23.87 -25.49 -9.73
CA GLY A 274 23.11 -24.93 -10.84
C GLY A 274 21.63 -25.27 -10.76
N ALA A 275 20.78 -24.28 -11.00
CA ALA A 275 19.35 -24.41 -11.15
C ALA A 275 18.86 -23.80 -12.48
N PHE A 276 17.81 -24.37 -13.04
CA PHE A 276 17.05 -23.75 -14.13
C PHE A 276 15.71 -23.24 -13.57
N VAL A 277 15.46 -21.95 -13.70
CA VAL A 277 14.22 -21.29 -13.27
C VAL A 277 13.37 -21.04 -14.51
N GLY A 278 12.40 -21.92 -14.74
CA GLY A 278 11.43 -21.79 -15.83
C GLY A 278 10.25 -20.88 -15.47
N PHE A 279 9.45 -20.50 -16.46
CA PHE A 279 8.20 -19.72 -16.27
C PHE A 279 8.41 -18.36 -15.60
N VAL A 280 9.47 -17.64 -15.96
CA VAL A 280 9.70 -16.28 -15.47
C VAL A 280 8.60 -15.37 -16.00
N GLU A 281 7.71 -14.89 -15.11
CA GLU A 281 6.51 -14.13 -15.48
C GLU A 281 6.83 -12.73 -16.04
N ASP A 282 8.02 -12.18 -15.76
CA ASP A 282 8.41 -10.83 -16.14
C ASP A 282 9.87 -10.74 -16.63
N VAL A 283 10.11 -11.11 -17.89
CA VAL A 283 11.45 -11.10 -18.51
C VAL A 283 11.76 -9.76 -19.21
N LEU A 284 10.77 -8.87 -19.33
CA LEU A 284 10.88 -7.67 -20.17
C LEU A 284 11.58 -6.48 -19.51
N ASP A 285 11.85 -6.54 -18.20
CA ASP A 285 12.45 -5.46 -17.42
C ASP A 285 13.91 -5.69 -17.00
N TYR A 286 14.56 -6.76 -17.45
CA TYR A 286 16.00 -6.96 -17.22
C TYR A 286 16.83 -6.43 -18.42
N PRO A 287 17.81 -5.53 -18.19
CA PRO A 287 18.62 -4.91 -19.25
C PRO A 287 19.58 -5.87 -19.98
#